data_AF-A0A0U1KLC7-F1
#
_entry.id   AF-A0A0U1KLC7-F1
#
_cell.length_a   1.000
_cell.length_b   1.000
_cell.length_c   1.000
_cell.angle_alpha   90.00
_cell.angle_beta   90.00
_cell.angle_gamma   90.00
#
_symmetry.space_group_name_H-M   'P 1'
#
loop_
_entity.id
_entity.type
_entity.pdbx_description
1 polymer ?
#
loop_
_entity_poly.entity_id
_entity_poly.type
_entity_poly.pdbx_seq_one_letter_code
_entity_poly.pdbx_strand_id
1 'polypeptide(L)'
;MIERLIEPISKTIEEHDEPKLWNRGFEKIVKIKKDQTNNVFYVTVQVQTFEGAHNPPYGEETITFQIRGNEINVSNYQHREIPEAEWSKLELR
;
A
#
# COMPACT_ATOMS: atom_id res chain seq x y z
N MET A 1 -4.54 12.20 6.80
CA MET A 1 -4.89 11.79 5.41
C MET A 1 -4.61 10.31 5.19
N ILE A 2 -3.38 9.84 5.42
CA ILE A 2 -3.03 8.41 5.29
C ILE A 2 -3.75 7.51 6.31
N GLU A 3 -4.10 8.04 7.48
CA GLU A 3 -4.86 7.34 8.52
C GLU A 3 -6.20 6.77 8.02
N ARG A 4 -6.86 7.45 7.08
CA ARG A 4 -8.12 6.98 6.48
C ARG A 4 -7.92 5.81 5.52
N LEU A 5 -6.68 5.53 5.13
CA LEU A 5 -6.32 4.45 4.22
C LEU A 5 -5.78 3.23 4.95
N ILE A 6 -5.57 3.27 6.27
CA ILE A 6 -4.99 2.16 7.03
C ILE A 6 -5.83 0.88 6.89
N GLU A 7 -7.13 0.98 7.16
CA GLU A 7 -8.05 -0.15 7.02
C GLU A 7 -8.18 -0.62 5.56
N PRO A 8 -8.41 0.28 4.57
CA PRO A 8 -8.38 -0.10 3.15
C PRO A 8 -7.09 -0.80 2.72
N ILE A 9 -5.93 -0.36 3.18
CA ILE A 9 -4.64 -0.99 2.86
C ILE A 9 -4.58 -2.40 3.44
N SER A 10 -4.88 -2.56 4.73
CA SER A 10 -4.85 -3.88 5.40
C SER A 10 -5.73 -4.87 4.64
N LYS A 11 -6.96 -4.48 4.34
CA LYS A 11 -7.91 -5.30 3.60
C LYS A 11 -7.41 -5.65 2.19
N THR A 12 -6.82 -4.69 1.49
CA THR A 12 -6.30 -4.92 0.13
C THR A 12 -5.16 -5.95 0.15
N ILE A 13 -4.24 -5.87 1.12
CA ILE A 13 -3.13 -6.82 1.25
C ILE A 13 -3.65 -8.21 1.59
N GLU A 14 -4.59 -8.32 2.53
CA GLU A 14 -5.23 -9.58 2.92
C GLU A 14 -5.99 -10.27 1.77
N GLU A 15 -6.57 -9.51 0.84
CA GLU A 15 -7.34 -10.05 -0.30
C GLU A 15 -6.45 -10.55 -1.45
N HIS A 16 -5.22 -10.04 -1.57
CA HIS A 16 -4.37 -10.25 -2.75
C HIS A 16 -3.17 -11.17 -2.51
N ASP A 17 -2.83 -11.50 -1.26
CA ASP A 17 -1.66 -12.31 -0.91
C ASP A 17 -1.98 -13.31 0.22
N GLU A 18 -1.12 -14.34 0.41
CA GLU A 18 -1.01 -15.09 1.70
C GLU A 18 -0.89 -14.07 2.86
N PRO A 19 -1.28 -14.40 4.11
CA PRO A 19 -1.36 -13.40 5.19
C PRO A 19 -0.02 -12.70 5.45
N LYS A 20 0.19 -11.57 4.75
CA LYS A 20 1.35 -10.71 4.85
C LYS A 20 1.09 -9.66 5.92
N LEU A 21 2.06 -9.51 6.80
CA LEU A 21 2.11 -8.39 7.73
C LEU A 21 2.71 -7.18 7.01
N TRP A 22 2.49 -5.98 7.56
CA TRP A 22 3.00 -4.74 6.98
C TRP A 22 3.45 -3.76 8.06
N ASN A 23 4.47 -2.96 7.73
CA ASN A 23 5.06 -1.98 8.64
C ASN A 23 4.22 -0.70 8.68
N ARG A 24 3.30 -0.63 9.64
CA ARG A 24 2.52 0.59 9.90
C ARG A 24 3.42 1.77 10.22
N GLY A 25 3.16 2.92 9.61
CA GLY A 25 3.94 4.15 9.75
C GLY A 25 5.02 4.36 8.68
N PHE A 26 5.29 3.38 7.82
CA PHE A 26 6.23 3.49 6.70
C PHE A 26 5.53 3.62 5.34
N GLU A 27 4.22 3.81 5.35
CA GLU A 27 3.43 4.02 4.14
C GLU A 27 3.82 5.34 3.46
N LYS A 28 3.99 5.30 2.15
CA LYS A 28 4.38 6.47 1.36
C LYS A 28 3.28 6.83 0.38
N ILE A 29 2.80 8.07 0.42
CA ILE A 29 1.94 8.58 -0.65
C ILE A 29 2.84 8.96 -1.82
N VAL A 30 2.79 8.17 -2.88
CA VAL A 30 3.63 8.36 -4.08
C VAL A 30 2.97 9.35 -5.03
N LYS A 31 1.63 9.40 -5.06
CA LYS A 31 0.89 10.24 -5.99
C LYS A 31 -0.51 10.57 -5.51
N ILE A 32 -0.96 11.79 -5.82
CA ILE A 32 -2.36 12.20 -5.71
C ILE A 32 -2.78 12.82 -7.04
N LYS A 33 -3.84 12.30 -7.64
CA LYS A 33 -4.51 12.91 -8.80
C LYS A 33 -5.95 13.25 -8.43
N LYS A 34 -6.46 14.37 -8.93
CA LYS A 34 -7.87 14.76 -8.78
C LYS A 34 -8.53 14.81 -10.15
N ASP A 35 -9.65 14.10 -10.29
CA ASP A 35 -10.62 14.33 -11.36
C ASP A 35 -11.60 15.42 -10.89
N GLN A 36 -11.45 16.62 -11.44
CA GLN A 36 -12.25 17.79 -11.06
C GLN A 36 -13.71 17.66 -11.50
N THR A 37 -14.00 16.94 -12.57
CA THR A 37 -15.35 16.80 -13.13
C THR A 37 -16.21 15.91 -12.27
N ASN A 38 -15.63 14.81 -11.76
CA ASN A 38 -16.37 13.80 -10.99
C ASN A 38 -16.18 13.90 -9.48
N ASN A 39 -15.38 14.88 -9.02
CA ASN A 39 -14.94 15.04 -7.63
C ASN A 39 -14.35 13.75 -7.04
N VAL A 40 -13.49 13.09 -7.82
CA VAL A 40 -12.84 11.83 -7.46
C VAL A 40 -11.35 12.08 -7.24
N PHE A 41 -10.78 11.47 -6.20
CA PHE A 41 -9.34 11.45 -5.98
C PHE A 41 -8.78 10.06 -6.27
N TYR A 42 -7.61 10.02 -6.88
CA TYR A 42 -6.81 8.81 -7.01
C TYR A 42 -5.56 9.00 -6.17
N VAL A 43 -5.44 8.23 -5.09
CA VAL A 43 -4.30 8.27 -4.17
C VAL A 43 -3.52 6.98 -4.34
N THR A 44 -2.28 7.09 -4.83
CA THR A 44 -1.36 5.97 -4.93
C THR A 44 -0.47 5.94 -3.70
N VAL A 45 -0.50 4.83 -2.97
CA VAL A 45 0.33 4.56 -1.80
C VAL A 45 1.27 3.40 -2.08
N GLN A 46 2.39 3.39 -1.39
CA GLN A 46 3.38 2.33 -1.42
C GLN A 46 3.62 1.85 0.01
N VAL A 47 3.61 0.53 0.19
CA VAL A 47 3.73 -0.12 1.50
C VAL A 47 4.67 -1.30 1.42
N GLN A 48 5.43 -1.53 2.48
CA GLN A 48 6.33 -2.68 2.58
C GLN A 48 5.66 -3.81 3.37
N THR A 49 5.67 -5.01 2.78
CA THR A 49 5.05 -6.22 3.32
C THR A 49 6.10 -7.29 3.61
N PHE A 50 5.73 -8.26 4.45
CA PHE A 50 6.58 -9.39 4.82
C PHE A 50 5.73 -10.58 5.28
N GLU A 51 6.21 -11.80 5.05
CA GLU A 51 5.47 -13.03 5.39
C GLU A 51 5.69 -13.49 6.83
N GLY A 52 6.91 -13.36 7.38
CA GLY A 52 7.21 -13.67 8.79
C GLY A 52 7.33 -12.40 9.63
N ALA A 53 7.32 -12.47 10.97
CA ALA A 53 7.46 -11.30 11.85
C ALA A 53 8.68 -10.44 11.51
N HIS A 54 8.45 -9.39 10.69
CA HIS A 54 9.48 -8.54 10.07
C HIS A 54 10.60 -9.29 9.32
N ASN A 55 10.34 -10.52 8.89
CA ASN A 55 11.32 -11.40 8.23
C ASN A 55 11.00 -11.53 6.73
N PRO A 56 12.03 -11.77 5.90
CA PRO A 56 11.84 -11.98 4.47
C PRO A 56 10.96 -13.21 4.16
N PRO A 57 10.41 -13.32 2.93
CA PRO A 57 10.58 -12.39 1.80
C PRO A 57 9.88 -11.04 2.03
N TYR A 58 10.51 -9.96 1.54
CA TYR A 58 9.95 -8.61 1.63
C TYR A 58 9.26 -8.24 0.31
N GLY A 59 8.07 -7.66 0.43
CA GLY A 59 7.30 -7.14 -0.70
C GLY A 59 7.14 -5.63 -0.66
N GLU A 60 6.83 -5.06 -1.80
CA GLU A 60 6.45 -3.66 -1.97
C GLU A 60 5.15 -3.60 -2.75
N GLU A 61 4.07 -3.21 -2.08
CA GLU A 61 2.76 -3.08 -2.70
C GLU A 61 2.52 -1.64 -3.10
N THR A 62 2.17 -1.43 -4.36
CA THR A 62 1.73 -0.13 -4.89
C THR A 62 0.24 -0.18 -5.13
N ILE A 63 -0.52 0.52 -4.29
CA ILE A 63 -1.99 0.48 -4.27
C ILE A 63 -2.52 1.85 -4.70
N THR A 64 -3.43 1.88 -5.67
CA THR A 64 -4.13 3.12 -6.03
C THR A 64 -5.59 3.07 -5.58
N PHE A 65 -5.94 3.92 -4.63
CA PHE A 65 -7.31 4.08 -4.16
C PHE A 65 -8.04 5.17 -4.96
N GLN A 66 -9.23 4.82 -5.44
CA GLN A 66 -10.20 5.78 -5.92
C GLN A 66 -11.10 6.18 -4.75
N ILE A 67 -11.13 7.48 -4.44
CA ILE A 67 -11.87 8.05 -3.32
C ILE A 67 -12.95 8.99 -3.86
N ARG A 68 -14.21 8.68 -3.56
CA ARG A 68 -15.38 9.51 -3.89
C ARG A 68 -16.21 9.74 -2.62
N GLY A 69 -16.08 10.92 -2.03
CA GLY A 69 -16.70 11.21 -0.73
C GLY A 69 -16.15 10.29 0.37
N ASN A 70 -16.98 9.36 0.85
CA ASN A 70 -16.60 8.36 1.85
C ASN A 70 -16.33 6.97 1.25
N GLU A 71 -16.62 6.77 -0.02
CA GLU A 71 -16.35 5.51 -0.72
C GLU A 71 -14.87 5.45 -1.11
N ILE A 72 -14.22 4.34 -0.76
CA ILE A 72 -12.82 4.06 -1.07
C ILE A 72 -12.78 2.70 -1.77
N ASN A 73 -12.35 2.70 -3.02
CA ASN A 73 -12.23 1.49 -3.83
C ASN A 73 -10.79 1.32 -4.31
N VAL A 74 -10.32 0.07 -4.43
CA VAL A 74 -9.03 -0.23 -5.06
C VAL A 74 -9.22 -0.12 -6.57
N SER A 75 -8.48 0.78 -7.21
CA SER A 75 -8.46 0.95 -8.66
C SER A 75 -7.28 0.27 -9.34
N ASN A 76 -6.20 0.03 -8.60
CA ASN A 76 -5.04 -0.71 -9.06
C ASN A 76 -4.28 -1.30 -7.86
N TYR A 77 -3.71 -2.49 -8.05
CA TYR A 77 -2.82 -3.17 -7.12
C TYR A 77 -1.64 -3.74 -7.91
N GLN A 78 -0.43 -3.49 -7.43
CA GLN A 78 0.79 -4.05 -8.00
C GLN A 78 1.70 -4.54 -6.89
N HIS A 79 2.06 -5.81 -6.98
CA HIS A 79 3.04 -6.44 -6.11
C HIS A 79 4.41 -6.46 -6.76
N ARG A 80 5.44 -6.17 -5.96
CA ARG A 80 6.84 -6.34 -6.31
C ARG A 80 7.57 -7.04 -5.17
N GLU A 81 8.17 -8.18 -5.46
CA GLU A 81 9.13 -8.79 -4.55
C GLU A 81 10.40 -7.94 -4.49
N ILE A 82 10.89 -7.63 -3.29
CA ILE A 82 12.11 -6.84 -3.08
C ILE A 82 13.30 -7.81 -3.08
N PRO A 83 14.24 -7.71 -4.04
CA PRO A 83 15.40 -8.60 -4.10
C PRO A 83 16.30 -8.45 -2.87
N GLU A 84 16.98 -9.53 -2.48
CA GLU A 84 17.92 -9.56 -1.34
C GLU A 84 18.96 -8.44 -1.37
N ALA A 85 19.46 -8.10 -2.56
CA ALA A 85 20.44 -7.03 -2.75
C ALA A 85 19.94 -5.65 -2.31
N GLU A 86 18.61 -5.45 -2.24
CA GLU A 86 17.97 -4.20 -1.82
C GLU A 86 17.53 -4.21 -0.35
N TRP A 87 17.61 -5.34 0.37
CA TRP A 87 17.13 -5.44 1.76
C TRP A 87 17.83 -4.48 2.71
N SER A 88 19.11 -4.18 2.47
CA SER A 88 19.88 -3.19 3.26
C SER A 88 19.31 -1.77 3.24
N LYS A 89 18.39 -1.48 2.30
CA LYS A 89 17.73 -0.17 2.16
C LYS A 89 16.36 -0.12 2.85
N LEU A 90 15.89 -1.24 3.40
CA LEU A 90 14.59 -1.31 4.07
C LEU A 90 14.66 -0.69 5.45
N GLU A 91 13.68 0.15 5.77
CA GLU A 91 13.53 0.68 7.13
C GLU A 91 12.58 -0.25 7.89
N LEU A 92 13.14 -1.32 8.44
CA LEU A 92 12.44 -2.26 9.31
C LEU A 92 12.74 -1.83 10.75
N ARG A 93 11.77 -1.23 11.45
CA ARG A 93 11.92 -0.82 12.86
C ARG A 93 10.89 -1.50 13.73
#